data_AF-A0A421B7B9-F1
#
_entry.id   AF-A0A421B7B9-F1
#
_cell.length_a   1.000
_cell.length_b   1.000
_cell.length_c   1.000
_cell.angle_alpha   90.00
_cell.angle_beta   90.00
_cell.angle_gamma   90.00
#
_symmetry.space_group_name_H-M   'P 1'
#
loop_
_entity.id
_entity.type
_entity.pdbx_description
1 polymer ?
#
loop_
_entity_poly.entity_id
_entity_poly.type
_entity_poly.pdbx_seq_one_letter_code
_entity_poly.pdbx_strand_id
1 'polypeptide(L)'
;MGETTTGSTGSTEPSAKLPTRPRDLKLDVVEPCKLLTTPQLDQLKVERVHPWTYDQETYRGAKGCVFDVSEASRRYEYSVLLVTTEGVEAWLTGKRNVELKAIEVDGYGAARYRLSGDGPNSAPCTTTIDVAQGQQLQVTTSTMGKDFTQDEVCRMSEKAAGLALTTLKTLV
;
A
#
# COMPACT_ATOMS: atom_id res chain seq x y z
N MET A 1 -34.56 27.09 -34.65
CA MET A 1 -34.25 25.67 -34.41
C MET A 1 -32.73 25.56 -34.30
N GLY A 2 -32.21 25.08 -33.16
CA GLY A 2 -30.81 24.65 -32.99
C GLY A 2 -29.91 25.61 -32.20
N GLU A 3 -29.79 25.36 -30.90
CA GLU A 3 -28.92 26.04 -29.92
C GLU A 3 -27.47 25.56 -29.95
N THR A 4 -26.56 26.52 -29.72
CA THR A 4 -25.35 26.47 -28.86
C THR A 4 -24.42 25.25 -28.96
N THR A 5 -23.32 25.41 -29.69
CA THR A 5 -22.18 24.49 -29.70
C THR A 5 -21.41 24.57 -28.38
N THR A 6 -21.47 23.47 -27.63
CA THR A 6 -20.80 23.15 -26.37
C THR A 6 -19.31 23.54 -26.35
N GLY A 7 -18.95 24.45 -25.44
CA GLY A 7 -17.58 24.59 -24.97
C GLY A 7 -17.20 23.36 -24.13
N SER A 8 -16.20 22.60 -24.59
CA SER A 8 -15.55 21.59 -23.75
C SER A 8 -14.23 22.19 -23.26
N THR A 9 -14.31 22.88 -22.12
CA THR A 9 -13.16 23.22 -21.29
C THR A 9 -12.59 21.92 -20.72
N GLY A 10 -11.70 21.28 -21.47
CA GLY A 10 -10.84 20.23 -20.95
C GLY A 10 -9.95 20.83 -19.87
N SER A 11 -10.36 20.69 -18.62
CA SER A 11 -9.54 21.06 -17.46
C SER A 11 -8.31 20.16 -17.46
N THR A 12 -7.17 20.75 -17.80
CA THR A 12 -5.85 20.14 -17.66
C THR A 12 -5.49 20.16 -16.18
N GLU A 13 -5.88 19.12 -15.44
CA GLU A 13 -5.33 18.86 -14.12
C GLU A 13 -4.35 17.69 -14.24
N PRO A 14 -3.03 17.90 -14.05
CA PRO A 14 -2.10 16.80 -13.90
C PRO A 14 -2.17 16.32 -12.45
N SER A 15 -3.31 15.76 -12.06
CA SER A 15 -3.38 14.86 -10.90
C SER A 15 -2.59 13.62 -11.31
N ALA A 16 -1.58 13.21 -10.55
CA ALA A 16 -0.76 12.03 -10.88
C ALA A 16 -1.67 10.83 -11.21
N LYS A 17 -1.84 10.51 -12.50
CA LYS A 17 -2.77 9.46 -12.92
C LYS A 17 -2.08 8.13 -12.72
N LEU A 18 -2.67 7.29 -11.88
CA LEU A 18 -2.24 5.91 -11.76
C LEU A 18 -2.65 5.12 -13.01
N PRO A 19 -1.87 4.10 -13.40
CA PRO A 19 -2.27 3.21 -14.48
C PRO A 19 -3.59 2.53 -14.13
N THR A 20 -4.42 2.30 -15.16
CA THR A 20 -5.70 1.62 -14.99
C THR A 20 -5.45 0.19 -14.54
N ARG A 21 -6.08 -0.20 -13.42
CA ARG A 21 -5.97 -1.56 -12.87
C ARG A 21 -6.43 -2.62 -13.90
N PRO A 22 -5.68 -3.72 -14.09
CA PRO A 22 -6.03 -4.76 -15.06
C PRO A 22 -7.33 -5.50 -14.74
N ARG A 23 -7.63 -5.69 -13.45
CA ARG A 23 -8.88 -6.28 -12.95
C ARG A 23 -9.09 -5.88 -11.49
N ASP A 24 -10.35 -5.86 -11.07
CA ASP A 24 -10.72 -5.62 -9.66
C ASP A 24 -10.37 -6.86 -8.81
N LEU A 25 -9.65 -6.63 -7.70
CA LEU A 25 -9.33 -7.61 -6.68
C LEU A 25 -9.99 -7.17 -5.37
N LYS A 26 -11.17 -7.73 -5.06
CA LYS A 26 -11.95 -7.33 -3.88
C LYS A 26 -11.31 -7.84 -2.59
N LEU A 27 -11.14 -6.96 -1.61
CA LEU A 27 -10.51 -7.30 -0.34
C LEU A 27 -11.47 -7.87 0.72
N ASP A 28 -12.78 -7.74 0.51
CA ASP A 28 -13.81 -8.04 1.53
C ASP A 28 -13.80 -9.51 2.00
N VAL A 29 -13.40 -10.42 1.11
CA VAL A 29 -13.38 -11.88 1.35
C VAL A 29 -11.98 -12.42 1.67
N VAL A 30 -10.98 -11.54 1.72
CA VAL A 30 -9.58 -11.92 1.84
C VAL A 30 -9.15 -11.87 3.30
N GLU A 31 -8.42 -12.89 3.73
CA GLU A 31 -7.77 -12.90 5.04
C GLU A 31 -6.37 -12.27 4.90
N PRO A 32 -6.05 -11.19 5.65
CA PRO A 32 -4.83 -10.42 5.43
C PRO A 32 -3.55 -11.24 5.66
N CYS A 33 -3.55 -12.14 6.65
CA CYS A 33 -2.40 -13.00 6.92
C CYS A 33 -2.15 -14.07 5.86
N LYS A 34 -3.12 -14.32 4.97
CA LYS A 34 -2.96 -15.25 3.85
C LYS A 34 -2.36 -14.59 2.61
N LEU A 35 -2.18 -13.27 2.61
CA LEU A 35 -1.59 -12.55 1.48
C LEU A 35 -0.10 -12.80 1.31
N LEU A 36 0.60 -13.21 2.37
CA LEU A 36 1.95 -13.72 2.27
C LEU A 36 1.94 -15.21 2.56
N THR A 37 2.25 -16.00 1.54
CA THR A 37 2.33 -17.46 1.62
C THR A 37 3.57 -17.89 2.41
N THR A 38 3.57 -19.10 2.96
CA THR A 38 4.72 -19.64 3.71
C THR A 38 6.06 -19.50 2.96
N PRO A 39 6.18 -19.83 1.66
CA PRO A 39 7.43 -19.62 0.93
C PRO A 39 7.86 -18.14 0.83
N GLN A 40 6.90 -17.21 0.74
CA GLN A 40 7.19 -15.77 0.74
C GLN A 40 7.60 -15.28 2.13
N LEU A 41 7.01 -15.83 3.19
CA LEU A 41 7.41 -15.55 4.57
C LEU A 41 8.85 -16.00 4.82
N ASP A 42 9.23 -17.19 4.35
CA ASP A 42 10.60 -17.68 4.44
C ASP A 42 11.56 -16.77 3.65
N GLN A 43 11.16 -16.30 2.46
CA GLN A 43 11.95 -15.35 1.67
C GLN A 43 12.15 -14.00 2.38
N LEU A 44 11.15 -13.57 3.15
CA LEU A 44 11.17 -12.33 3.93
C LEU A 44 11.75 -12.52 5.35
N LYS A 45 12.06 -13.77 5.74
CA LYS A 45 12.53 -14.19 7.06
C LYS A 45 11.57 -13.80 8.20
N VAL A 46 10.28 -13.89 7.92
CA VAL A 46 9.24 -13.61 8.92
C VAL A 46 9.20 -14.72 9.95
N GLU A 47 9.28 -14.34 11.23
CA GLU A 47 9.29 -15.28 12.35
C GLU A 47 7.94 -15.36 13.06
N ARG A 48 7.22 -14.24 13.11
CA ARG A 48 5.89 -14.17 13.74
C ARG A 48 4.91 -13.49 12.81
N VAL A 49 3.73 -14.08 12.73
CA VAL A 49 2.61 -13.55 11.98
C VAL A 49 1.44 -13.42 12.95
N HIS A 50 0.80 -12.25 12.98
CA HIS A 50 -0.38 -12.06 13.80
C HIS A 50 -1.39 -11.13 13.12
N PRO A 51 -2.69 -11.51 13.09
CA PRO A 51 -3.72 -10.64 12.58
C PRO A 51 -3.93 -9.48 13.54
N TRP A 52 -4.34 -8.34 12.99
CA TRP A 52 -4.77 -7.19 13.77
C TRP A 52 -5.95 -6.51 13.07
N THR A 53 -6.66 -5.68 13.81
CA THR A 53 -7.75 -4.87 13.26
C THR A 53 -7.43 -3.42 13.56
N TYR A 54 -7.52 -2.58 12.54
CA TYR A 54 -7.28 -1.16 12.69
C TYR A 54 -8.38 -0.53 13.54
N ASP A 55 -8.00 0.12 14.63
CA ASP A 55 -8.89 0.65 15.65
C ASP A 55 -9.17 2.15 15.50
N GLN A 56 -8.29 2.88 14.81
CA GLN A 56 -8.44 4.32 14.59
C GLN A 56 -9.56 4.62 13.60
N GLU A 57 -10.16 5.80 13.75
CA GLU A 57 -11.34 6.24 12.99
C GLU A 57 -11.12 6.21 11.47
N THR A 58 -9.90 6.47 11.01
CA THR A 58 -9.56 6.54 9.57
C THR A 58 -9.83 5.23 8.82
N TYR A 59 -9.54 4.07 9.43
CA TYR A 59 -9.78 2.75 8.83
C TYR A 59 -10.46 1.79 9.80
N ARG A 60 -11.35 2.31 10.65
CA ARG A 60 -11.93 1.52 11.74
C ARG A 60 -12.55 0.22 11.22
N GLY A 61 -12.04 -0.92 11.71
CA GLY A 61 -12.50 -2.25 11.31
C GLY A 61 -11.78 -2.85 10.11
N ALA A 62 -10.82 -2.15 9.49
CA ALA A 62 -9.97 -2.70 8.45
C ALA A 62 -9.14 -3.85 9.01
N LYS A 63 -9.17 -4.99 8.32
CA LYS A 63 -8.43 -6.19 8.70
C LYS A 63 -6.99 -6.04 8.24
N GLY A 64 -6.04 -6.32 9.11
CA GLY A 64 -4.62 -6.33 8.77
C GLY A 64 -3.89 -7.54 9.32
N CYS A 65 -2.63 -7.67 8.93
CA CYS A 65 -1.71 -8.65 9.45
C CYS A 65 -0.32 -8.04 9.60
N VAL A 66 0.33 -8.32 10.72
CA VAL A 66 1.70 -7.92 11.00
C VAL A 66 2.59 -9.16 10.86
N PHE A 67 3.73 -8.95 10.22
CA PHE A 67 4.74 -9.94 9.90
C PHE A 67 6.07 -9.46 10.49
N ASP A 68 6.40 -9.97 11.69
CA ASP A 68 7.59 -9.57 12.43
C ASP A 68 8.83 -10.31 11.89
N VAL A 69 9.91 -9.57 11.68
CA VAL A 69 11.23 -10.10 11.37
C VAL A 69 12.21 -9.69 12.47
N SER A 70 12.87 -10.68 13.06
CA SER A 70 13.95 -10.47 14.04
C SER A 70 15.23 -11.17 13.58
N GLU A 71 15.79 -10.72 12.45
CA GLU A 71 17.04 -11.27 11.95
C GLU A 71 18.23 -10.72 12.73
N ALA A 72 18.86 -11.58 13.55
CA ALA A 72 20.03 -11.27 14.37
C ALA A 72 19.82 -10.05 15.28
N SER A 73 20.32 -8.88 14.88
CA SER A 73 20.18 -7.61 15.62
C SER A 73 19.19 -6.63 14.99
N ARG A 74 18.67 -6.93 13.78
CA ARG A 74 17.77 -6.06 13.04
C ARG A 74 16.34 -6.49 13.32
N ARG A 75 15.53 -5.55 13.80
CA ARG A 75 14.09 -5.76 13.99
C ARG A 75 13.33 -4.88 13.03
N TYR A 76 12.47 -5.50 12.24
CA TYR A 76 11.57 -4.79 11.35
C TYR A 76 10.29 -5.60 11.17
N GLU A 77 9.24 -4.93 10.73
CA GLU A 77 7.93 -5.54 10.50
C GLU A 77 7.40 -5.12 9.14
N TYR A 78 6.65 -6.04 8.53
CA TYR A 78 5.74 -5.72 7.44
C TYR A 78 4.32 -5.75 7.98
N SER A 79 3.53 -4.74 7.65
CA SER A 79 2.14 -4.65 8.04
C SER A 79 1.30 -4.54 6.78
N VAL A 80 0.46 -5.54 6.54
CA VAL A 80 -0.51 -5.53 5.45
C VAL A 80 -1.86 -5.10 6.01
N LEU A 81 -2.52 -4.13 5.38
CA LEU A 81 -3.84 -3.65 5.76
C LEU A 81 -4.78 -3.68 4.55
N LEU A 82 -5.96 -4.27 4.75
CA LEU A 82 -7.02 -4.32 3.76
C LEU A 82 -7.94 -3.12 3.96
N VAL A 83 -7.71 -2.07 3.18
CA VAL A 83 -8.51 -0.85 3.28
C VAL A 83 -9.66 -0.95 2.29
N THR A 84 -10.88 -0.99 2.80
CA THR A 84 -12.12 -1.06 1.99
C THR A 84 -12.98 0.21 2.09
N THR A 85 -12.47 1.24 2.78
CA THR A 85 -13.18 2.51 3.01
C THR A 85 -12.79 3.61 2.03
N GLU A 86 -11.62 3.49 1.39
CA GLU A 86 -11.15 4.43 0.36
C GLU A 86 -10.11 3.79 -0.56
N GLY A 87 -10.04 4.30 -1.79
CA GLY A 87 -9.04 3.93 -2.78
C GLY A 87 -7.73 4.71 -2.64
N VAL A 88 -6.75 4.34 -3.47
CA VAL A 88 -5.42 4.98 -3.48
C VAL A 88 -5.47 6.48 -3.84
N GLU A 89 -6.51 6.91 -4.55
CA GLU A 89 -6.69 8.29 -5.00
C GLU A 89 -6.69 9.28 -3.83
N ALA A 90 -7.13 8.83 -2.65
CA ALA A 90 -7.09 9.64 -1.43
C ALA A 90 -5.69 10.15 -1.09
N TRP A 91 -4.65 9.38 -1.39
CA TRP A 91 -3.26 9.76 -1.19
C TRP A 91 -2.74 10.73 -2.26
N LEU A 92 -3.29 10.66 -3.48
CA LEU A 92 -2.88 11.50 -4.62
C LEU A 92 -3.45 12.93 -4.54
N THR A 93 -4.47 13.16 -3.70
CA THR A 93 -5.10 14.49 -3.55
C THR A 93 -4.17 15.56 -2.94
N GLY A 94 -3.01 15.17 -2.40
CA GLY A 94 -2.08 16.09 -1.71
C GLY A 94 -2.60 16.62 -0.36
N LYS A 95 -3.77 16.15 0.11
CA LYS A 95 -4.35 16.56 1.40
C LYS A 95 -3.65 15.95 2.61
N ARG A 96 -2.82 14.92 2.40
CA ARG A 96 -2.12 14.19 3.45
C ARG A 96 -0.68 14.68 3.54
N ASN A 97 -0.16 14.80 4.76
CA ASN A 97 1.22 15.19 5.02
C ASN A 97 2.20 14.04 4.72
N VAL A 98 2.31 13.68 3.43
CA VAL A 98 3.15 12.58 2.95
C VAL A 98 3.99 12.99 1.76
N GLU A 99 5.18 12.43 1.68
CA GLU A 99 6.01 12.45 0.49
C GLU A 99 5.65 11.25 -0.37
N LEU A 100 4.81 11.48 -1.37
CA LEU A 100 4.27 10.44 -2.24
C LEU A 100 5.00 10.35 -3.57
N LYS A 101 5.15 9.11 -4.04
CA LYS A 101 5.62 8.74 -5.37
C LYS A 101 4.63 7.75 -5.97
N ALA A 102 4.00 8.13 -7.08
CA ALA A 102 3.23 7.20 -7.90
C ALA A 102 4.18 6.17 -8.54
N ILE A 103 3.83 4.90 -8.43
CA ILE A 103 4.56 3.75 -8.96
C ILE A 103 3.57 2.75 -9.57
N GLU A 104 4.11 1.69 -10.16
CA GLU A 104 3.33 0.56 -10.65
C GLU A 104 3.85 -0.72 -10.02
N VAL A 105 2.95 -1.60 -9.58
CA VAL A 105 3.28 -2.91 -9.01
C VAL A 105 2.53 -3.98 -9.79
N ASP A 106 3.26 -4.77 -10.58
CA ASP A 106 2.72 -5.91 -11.33
C ASP A 106 1.46 -5.56 -12.17
N GLY A 107 1.54 -4.41 -12.87
CA GLY A 107 0.49 -3.85 -13.73
C GLY A 107 -0.58 -3.02 -13.00
N TYR A 108 -0.54 -2.93 -11.67
CA TYR A 108 -1.50 -2.17 -10.87
C TYR A 108 -0.93 -0.82 -10.49
N GLY A 109 -1.78 0.21 -10.53
CA GLY A 109 -1.42 1.52 -10.02
C GLY A 109 -1.16 1.47 -8.52
N ALA A 110 -0.06 2.07 -8.10
CA ALA A 110 0.31 2.09 -6.69
C ALA A 110 0.91 3.43 -6.29
N ALA A 111 0.84 3.74 -5.01
CA ALA A 111 1.50 4.90 -4.44
C ALA A 111 2.41 4.46 -3.31
N ARG A 112 3.69 4.82 -3.42
CA ARG A 112 4.68 4.68 -2.36
C ARG A 112 4.78 6.01 -1.64
N TYR A 113 4.63 6.03 -0.33
CA TYR A 113 4.75 7.27 0.44
C TYR A 113 5.32 7.05 1.84
N ARG A 114 5.78 8.15 2.43
CA ARG A 114 6.23 8.26 3.83
C ARG A 114 5.67 9.53 4.43
N LEU A 115 5.56 9.62 5.76
CA LEU A 115 5.15 10.86 6.41
C LEU A 115 6.21 11.95 6.19
N SER A 116 5.76 13.15 5.79
CA SER A 116 6.65 14.29 5.61
C SER A 116 7.09 14.83 6.97
N GLY A 117 8.39 15.08 7.13
CA GLY A 117 8.95 15.63 8.37
C GLY A 117 9.51 14.58 9.33
N ASP A 118 9.27 13.29 9.09
CA ASP A 118 10.06 12.24 9.73
C ASP A 118 11.50 12.30 9.23
N GLY A 119 12.45 12.32 10.18
CA GLY A 119 13.88 12.39 9.85
C GLY A 119 14.33 11.20 8.99
N PRO A 120 15.44 11.35 8.25
CA PRO A 120 15.95 10.27 7.41
C PRO A 120 16.23 9.02 8.24
N ASN A 121 15.81 7.86 7.71
CA ASN A 121 16.03 6.52 8.28
C ASN A 121 15.26 6.24 9.58
N SER A 122 14.15 6.94 9.81
CA SER A 122 13.25 6.70 10.94
C SER A 122 11.79 6.53 10.52
N ALA A 123 11.44 6.85 9.26
CA ALA A 123 10.06 6.86 8.81
C ALA A 123 9.64 5.46 8.31
N PRO A 124 8.47 4.94 8.73
CA PRO A 124 7.89 3.80 8.03
C PRO A 124 7.60 4.20 6.58
N CYS A 125 7.78 3.25 5.66
CA CYS A 125 7.43 3.45 4.27
C CYS A 125 6.23 2.59 3.91
N THR A 126 5.26 3.20 3.25
CA THR A 126 4.01 2.53 2.89
C THR A 126 3.85 2.50 1.39
N THR A 127 3.52 1.34 0.86
CA THR A 127 3.11 1.12 -0.53
C THR A 127 1.65 0.71 -0.53
N THR A 128 0.80 1.51 -1.16
CA THR A 128 -0.61 1.18 -1.36
C THR A 128 -0.91 0.91 -2.83
N ILE A 129 -1.76 -0.05 -3.12
CA ILE A 129 -2.07 -0.53 -4.48
C ILE A 129 -3.56 -0.37 -4.76
N ASP A 130 -3.92 0.18 -5.92
CA ASP A 130 -5.29 0.29 -6.45
C ASP A 130 -5.83 -1.09 -6.83
N VAL A 131 -6.36 -1.83 -5.86
CA VAL A 131 -6.85 -3.19 -6.11
C VAL A 131 -8.29 -3.23 -6.62
N ALA A 132 -9.16 -2.32 -6.17
CA ALA A 132 -10.54 -2.21 -6.62
C ALA A 132 -11.09 -0.81 -6.31
N GLN A 133 -12.21 -0.42 -6.95
CA GLN A 133 -12.80 0.89 -6.70
C GLN A 133 -13.14 1.09 -5.21
N GLY A 134 -12.58 2.15 -4.61
CA GLY A 134 -12.80 2.46 -3.19
C GLY A 134 -12.08 1.51 -2.22
N GLN A 135 -11.18 0.65 -2.73
CA GLN A 135 -10.38 -0.27 -1.93
C GLN A 135 -8.91 -0.16 -2.30
N GLN A 136 -8.03 -0.37 -1.34
CA GLN A 136 -6.60 -0.37 -1.57
C GLN A 136 -5.90 -1.40 -0.69
N LEU A 137 -4.90 -2.07 -1.25
CA LEU A 137 -4.03 -2.95 -0.50
C LEU A 137 -2.85 -2.13 0.00
N GLN A 138 -2.79 -1.90 1.30
CA GLN A 138 -1.72 -1.15 1.93
C GLN A 138 -0.69 -2.09 2.54
N VAL A 139 0.58 -1.86 2.26
CA VAL A 139 1.70 -2.58 2.87
C VAL A 139 2.67 -1.55 3.43
N THR A 140 2.97 -1.65 4.71
CA THR A 140 3.88 -0.76 5.42
C THR A 140 5.07 -1.55 5.92
N THR A 141 6.28 -1.05 5.68
CA THR A 141 7.47 -1.55 6.35
C THR A 141 7.90 -0.57 7.42
N SER A 142 8.06 -1.06 8.63
CA SER A 142 8.60 -0.30 9.76
C SER A 142 9.85 -0.97 10.28
N THR A 143 10.88 -0.20 10.61
CA THR A 143 12.17 -0.71 11.10
C THR A 143 12.48 -0.13 12.46
N MET A 144 12.93 -0.95 13.40
CA MET A 144 13.41 -0.50 14.71
C MET A 144 14.92 -0.27 14.62
N GLY A 145 15.33 1.00 14.46
CA GLY A 145 16.74 1.40 14.39
C GLY A 145 17.11 2.07 13.08
N LYS A 146 18.42 2.31 12.87
CA LYS A 146 18.98 3.00 11.70
C LYS A 146 19.76 2.06 10.77
N ASP A 147 19.51 0.76 10.89
CA ASP A 147 20.21 -0.28 10.12
C ASP A 147 19.87 -0.24 8.62
N PHE A 148 18.77 0.42 8.27
CA PHE A 148 18.26 0.56 6.90
C PHE A 148 18.21 2.03 6.51
N THR A 149 18.62 2.31 5.29
CA THR A 149 18.34 3.59 4.66
C THR A 149 16.86 3.71 4.34
N GLN A 150 16.35 4.94 4.28
CA GLN A 150 14.94 5.18 3.98
C GLN A 150 14.49 4.60 2.64
N ASP A 151 15.37 4.59 1.63
CA ASP A 151 15.06 3.98 0.34
C ASP A 151 15.02 2.46 0.39
N GLU A 152 15.83 1.83 1.26
CA GLU A 152 15.76 0.38 1.50
C GLU A 152 14.43 0.00 2.14
N VAL A 153 13.99 0.72 3.18
CA VAL A 153 12.67 0.47 3.83
C VAL A 153 11.54 0.56 2.80
N CYS A 154 11.58 1.54 1.92
CA CYS A 154 10.59 1.69 0.88
C CYS A 154 10.64 0.60 -0.20
N ARG A 155 11.84 0.17 -0.62
CA ARG A 155 11.98 -0.97 -1.54
C ARG A 155 11.48 -2.27 -0.91
N MET A 156 11.72 -2.45 0.40
CA MET A 156 11.20 -3.58 1.16
C MET A 156 9.66 -3.58 1.17
N SER A 157 9.04 -2.41 1.40
CA SER A 157 7.58 -2.23 1.32
C SER A 157 7.04 -2.58 -0.06
N GLU A 158 7.64 -2.05 -1.12
CA GLU A 158 7.25 -2.32 -2.50
C GLU A 158 7.37 -3.81 -2.87
N LYS A 159 8.46 -4.46 -2.44
CA LYS A 159 8.66 -5.90 -2.63
C LYS A 159 7.58 -6.72 -1.91
N ALA A 160 7.32 -6.43 -0.63
CA ALA A 160 6.28 -7.10 0.14
C ALA A 160 4.89 -6.87 -0.48
N ALA A 161 4.62 -5.66 -0.98
CA ALA A 161 3.38 -5.34 -1.68
C ALA A 161 3.21 -6.12 -2.99
N GLY A 162 4.28 -6.29 -3.77
CA GLY A 162 4.26 -7.13 -4.97
C GLY A 162 4.01 -8.61 -4.66
N LEU A 163 4.60 -9.15 -3.59
CA LEU A 163 4.34 -10.52 -3.14
C LEU A 163 2.89 -10.69 -2.67
N ALA A 164 2.38 -9.75 -1.87
CA ALA A 164 1.01 -9.74 -1.39
C ALA A 164 0.01 -9.64 -2.56
N LEU A 165 0.28 -8.78 -3.54
CA LEU A 165 -0.54 -8.65 -4.75
C LEU A 165 -0.54 -9.94 -5.58
N THR A 166 0.63 -10.57 -5.76
CA THR A 166 0.73 -11.86 -6.47
C THR A 166 -0.15 -12.91 -5.83
N THR A 167 -0.13 -13.01 -4.50
CA THR A 167 -0.99 -13.95 -3.77
C THR A 167 -2.45 -13.56 -3.85
N LEU A 168 -2.78 -12.28 -3.66
CA LEU A 168 -4.15 -11.76 -3.78
C LEU A 168 -4.76 -12.16 -5.13
N LYS A 169 -3.99 -12.05 -6.21
CA LYS A 169 -4.41 -12.45 -7.55
C LYS A 169 -4.82 -13.93 -7.67
N THR A 170 -4.40 -14.79 -6.77
CA THR A 170 -4.78 -16.22 -6.76
C THR A 170 -5.95 -16.51 -5.83
N LEU A 171 -6.28 -15.59 -4.92
CA LEU A 171 -7.35 -15.73 -3.94
C LEU A 171 -8.70 -15.19 -4.44
N VAL A 172 -8.70 -14.37 -5.49
CA VAL A 172 -9.90 -13.71 -6.07
C VAL A 172 -9.97 -13.78 -7.60
#